data_AF-A0A934W3E8-F1
#
_entry.id   AF-A0A934W3E8-F1
#
_cell.length_a   1.000
_cell.length_b   1.000
_cell.length_c   1.000
_cell.angle_alpha   90.00
_cell.angle_beta   90.00
_cell.angle_gamma   90.00
#
_symmetry.space_group_name_H-M   'P 1'
#
loop_
_entity.id
_entity.type
_entity.pdbx_description
1 polymer ?
#
loop_
_entity_poly.entity_id
_entity_poly.type
_entity_poly.pdbx_seq_one_letter_code
_entity_poly.pdbx_strand_id
1 'polypeptide(L)'
;MTQALVAIGALATIALIFSSREYRSGWGPALRRIPLLVYPAAAGVWPIIATIFGYYLKDANRPLRTEQLFAFQFAPLLLVSVIVAVIAMVRGFQFVLLPTFALVAILLAEAVGALVLGQSWGHVLAATAALAPALFVRREGGQLDILKRGVTLALALLVLVLAVFVFVKPELALRPCAQSFKCLLSDRALTVDFGAGSNVTGVTLALIAPAVVYTIKGWRAWILPLPVLMIVMLSGSRTAMVAVVLGSVLSLFLRIDWFGRRPWVLAAPVLLVSLIPAFVAFPHAAFTNRGNLWGLARGLIEQSPLFGQGASFWIRNSGPINNGLTSYSPHNLWLGLAVDIGIVGVIAVIAATVAGYITSSKAGRGYAWPFIFAMLSAGILEATVLYQRLSPFPVGLLMALTALAIGYADRKLPAEPDVSTNGPTERTTPAPIDGPTAEELLRPRN
;
A
#
# COMPACT_ATOMS: atom_id res chain seq x y z
N MET A 1 -24.51 -14.69 -11.53
CA MET A 1 -23.13 -15.22 -11.66
C MET A 1 -22.10 -14.30 -10.99
N THR A 2 -22.01 -13.01 -11.34
CA THR A 2 -21.00 -12.06 -10.80
C THR A 2 -20.94 -11.99 -9.28
N GLN A 3 -22.10 -11.89 -8.61
CA GLN A 3 -22.16 -11.84 -7.14
C GLN A 3 -21.56 -13.09 -6.49
N ALA A 4 -21.83 -14.28 -7.06
CA ALA A 4 -21.26 -15.53 -6.58
C ALA A 4 -19.74 -15.56 -6.75
N LEU A 5 -19.21 -15.08 -7.88
CA LEU A 5 -17.76 -14.97 -8.09
C LEU A 5 -17.10 -14.03 -7.07
N VAL A 6 -17.72 -12.87 -6.78
CA VAL A 6 -17.23 -11.97 -5.72
C VAL A 6 -17.22 -12.67 -4.36
N ALA A 7 -18.31 -13.36 -4.01
CA ALA A 7 -18.43 -14.09 -2.74
C ALA A 7 -17.35 -15.16 -2.60
N ILE A 8 -17.20 -16.01 -3.62
CA ILE A 8 -16.21 -17.08 -3.65
C ILE A 8 -14.80 -16.49 -3.51
N GLY A 9 -14.51 -15.41 -4.23
CA GLY A 9 -13.20 -14.75 -4.18
C GLY A 9 -12.91 -14.17 -2.80
N ALA A 10 -13.88 -13.49 -2.20
CA ALA A 10 -13.73 -12.90 -0.88
C ALA A 10 -13.58 -13.99 0.20
N LEU A 11 -14.47 -14.98 0.21
CA LEU A 11 -14.46 -16.08 1.18
C LEU A 11 -13.16 -16.90 1.06
N ALA A 12 -12.73 -17.25 -0.15
CA ALA A 12 -11.48 -17.99 -0.35
C ALA A 12 -10.26 -17.18 0.10
N THR A 13 -10.20 -15.88 -0.23
CA THR A 13 -9.11 -14.99 0.22
C THR A 13 -9.05 -14.92 1.75
N ILE A 14 -10.18 -14.68 2.39
CA ILE A 14 -10.30 -14.61 3.86
C ILE A 14 -9.92 -15.97 4.48
N ALA A 15 -10.50 -17.07 4.00
CA ALA A 15 -10.20 -18.40 4.53
C ALA A 15 -8.71 -18.76 4.41
N LEU A 16 -8.05 -18.43 3.29
CA LEU A 16 -6.61 -18.65 3.11
C LEU A 16 -5.78 -17.81 4.09
N ILE A 17 -6.16 -16.56 4.31
CA ILE A 17 -5.50 -15.66 5.27
C ILE A 17 -5.64 -16.18 6.70
N PHE A 18 -6.88 -16.38 7.18
CA PHE A 18 -7.15 -16.73 8.58
C PHE A 18 -6.80 -18.19 8.91
N SER A 19 -6.69 -19.08 7.91
CA SER A 19 -6.16 -20.43 8.10
C SER A 19 -4.62 -20.50 8.14
N SER A 20 -3.91 -19.43 7.78
CA SER A 20 -2.45 -19.39 7.81
C SER A 20 -1.91 -19.38 9.26
N ARG A 21 -0.76 -20.02 9.49
CA ARG A 21 -0.14 -20.07 10.83
C ARG A 21 0.37 -18.69 11.25
N GLU A 22 0.87 -17.93 10.28
CA GLU A 22 1.39 -16.58 10.43
C GLU A 22 0.35 -15.64 11.04
N TYR A 23 -0.92 -15.82 10.64
CA TYR A 23 -2.01 -15.01 11.15
C TYR A 23 -2.50 -15.44 12.54
N ARG A 24 -2.36 -16.71 12.95
CA ARG A 24 -2.95 -17.23 14.21
C ARG A 24 -2.23 -16.82 15.50
N SER A 25 -0.94 -16.56 15.46
CA SER A 25 -0.15 -16.17 16.64
C SER A 25 0.07 -14.64 16.69
N GLY A 26 0.65 -14.09 17.77
CA GLY A 26 1.22 -12.73 17.77
C GLY A 26 0.24 -11.55 17.81
N TRP A 27 -1.05 -11.76 18.15
CA TRP A 27 -2.04 -10.69 18.26
C TRP A 27 -1.87 -9.78 19.47
N GLY A 28 -1.41 -10.31 20.60
CA GLY A 28 -1.20 -9.51 21.81
C GLY A 28 -0.32 -8.27 21.56
N PRO A 29 0.90 -8.43 21.02
CA PRO A 29 1.76 -7.30 20.65
C PRO A 29 1.15 -6.38 19.59
N ALA A 30 0.42 -6.93 18.61
CA ALA A 30 -0.21 -6.14 17.55
C ALA A 30 -1.34 -5.24 18.08
N LEU A 31 -2.18 -5.76 18.98
CA LEU A 31 -3.27 -5.01 19.61
C LEU A 31 -2.76 -3.91 20.56
N ARG A 32 -1.53 -4.01 21.08
CA ARG A 32 -0.91 -2.91 21.84
C ARG A 32 -0.43 -1.75 20.95
N ARG A 33 -0.44 -1.94 19.62
CA ARG A 33 0.07 -1.00 18.62
C ARG A 33 -0.97 -0.80 17.50
N ILE A 34 -2.23 -0.62 17.90
CA ILE A 34 -3.39 -0.43 16.99
C ILE A 34 -3.11 0.55 15.86
N PRO A 35 -2.50 1.74 16.07
CA PRO A 35 -2.32 2.71 14.99
C PRO A 35 -1.52 2.16 13.80
N LEU A 36 -0.42 1.44 14.05
CA LEU A 36 0.37 0.80 12.98
C LEU A 36 -0.37 -0.38 12.34
N LEU A 37 -1.18 -1.10 13.11
CA LEU A 37 -2.00 -2.21 12.63
C LEU A 37 -3.11 -1.74 11.67
N VAL A 38 -3.77 -0.60 11.96
CA VAL A 38 -4.88 -0.06 11.15
C VAL A 38 -4.42 0.82 10.00
N TYR A 39 -3.17 1.29 10.01
CA TYR A 39 -2.62 2.17 8.98
C TYR A 39 -2.78 1.66 7.54
N PRO A 40 -2.49 0.38 7.20
CA PRO A 40 -2.74 -0.14 5.86
C PRO A 40 -4.22 -0.13 5.46
N ALA A 41 -5.13 -0.36 6.40
CA ALA A 41 -6.57 -0.31 6.15
C ALA A 41 -7.05 1.14 5.94
N ALA A 42 -6.50 2.11 6.70
CA ALA A 42 -6.75 3.52 6.48
C ALA A 42 -6.24 4.01 5.11
N ALA A 43 -5.11 3.45 4.63
CA ALA A 43 -4.52 3.80 3.34
C ALA A 43 -5.21 3.13 2.12
N GLY A 44 -5.70 1.89 2.27
CA GLY A 44 -6.21 1.10 1.14
C GLY A 44 -7.69 0.72 1.20
N VAL A 45 -8.27 0.53 2.38
CA VAL A 45 -9.66 0.05 2.54
C VAL A 45 -10.61 1.23 2.69
N TRP A 46 -10.31 2.15 3.61
CA TRP A 46 -11.17 3.28 3.90
C TRP A 46 -11.49 4.15 2.68
N PRO A 47 -10.53 4.48 1.80
CA PRO A 47 -10.85 5.32 0.65
C PRO A 47 -11.81 4.64 -0.35
N ILE A 48 -11.83 3.31 -0.39
CA ILE A 48 -12.84 2.52 -1.12
C ILE A 48 -14.20 2.61 -0.43
N ILE A 49 -14.25 2.47 0.90
CA ILE A 49 -15.48 2.68 1.69
C ILE A 49 -16.04 4.10 1.45
N ALA A 50 -15.19 5.12 1.50
CA ALA A 50 -15.59 6.50 1.27
C ALA A 50 -16.15 6.72 -0.14
N THR A 51 -15.56 6.09 -1.15
CA THR A 51 -16.09 6.07 -2.53
C THR A 51 -17.46 5.40 -2.60
N ILE A 52 -17.65 4.26 -1.92
CA ILE A 52 -18.96 3.58 -1.82
C ILE A 52 -19.99 4.51 -1.17
N PHE A 53 -19.66 5.14 -0.05
CA PHE A 53 -20.56 6.08 0.63
C PHE A 53 -20.94 7.26 -0.25
N GLY A 54 -19.99 7.86 -0.95
CA GLY A 54 -20.31 8.92 -1.89
C GLY A 54 -21.31 8.43 -2.95
N TYR A 55 -21.21 7.17 -3.41
CA TYR A 55 -22.14 6.59 -4.38
C TYR A 55 -23.58 6.59 -3.88
N TYR A 56 -23.78 6.12 -2.65
CA TYR A 56 -25.08 6.18 -1.98
C TYR A 56 -25.60 7.62 -1.89
N LEU A 57 -24.73 8.57 -1.53
CA LEU A 57 -25.12 9.96 -1.40
C LEU A 57 -25.49 10.59 -2.76
N LYS A 58 -24.75 10.25 -3.82
CA LYS A 58 -25.06 10.69 -5.19
C LYS A 58 -26.40 10.13 -5.67
N ASP A 59 -26.64 8.83 -5.45
CA ASP A 59 -27.90 8.16 -5.78
C ASP A 59 -29.09 8.77 -5.03
N ALA A 60 -28.86 9.20 -3.78
CA ALA A 60 -29.84 9.93 -2.97
C ALA A 60 -29.96 11.44 -3.31
N ASN A 61 -29.45 11.89 -4.47
CA ASN A 61 -29.43 13.31 -4.90
C ASN A 61 -28.74 14.27 -3.91
N ARG A 62 -27.74 13.78 -3.16
CA ARG A 62 -26.93 14.56 -2.20
C ARG A 62 -25.43 14.40 -2.49
N PRO A 63 -24.96 14.68 -3.73
CA PRO A 63 -23.56 14.42 -4.07
C PRO A 63 -22.61 15.25 -3.19
N LEU A 64 -21.57 14.60 -2.67
CA LEU A 64 -20.47 15.31 -2.04
C LEU A 64 -19.72 16.12 -3.10
N ARG A 65 -19.28 17.33 -2.73
CA ARG A 65 -18.30 18.07 -3.53
C ARG A 65 -16.98 17.29 -3.59
N THR A 66 -16.19 17.50 -4.64
CA THR A 66 -14.91 16.81 -4.85
C THR A 66 -13.99 16.95 -3.64
N GLU A 67 -13.92 18.14 -3.03
CA GLU A 67 -13.08 18.41 -1.86
C GLU A 67 -13.61 17.69 -0.60
N GLN A 68 -14.93 17.58 -0.46
CA GLN A 68 -15.55 16.86 0.66
C GLN A 68 -15.28 15.36 0.55
N LEU A 69 -15.40 14.80 -0.66
CA LEU A 69 -15.07 13.40 -0.92
C LEU A 69 -13.58 13.14 -0.69
N PHE A 70 -12.70 14.06 -1.11
CA PHE A 70 -11.26 13.97 -0.83
C PHE A 70 -10.98 13.95 0.67
N ALA A 71 -11.49 14.94 1.40
CA ALA A 71 -11.33 14.99 2.85
C ALA A 71 -11.86 13.71 3.51
N PHE A 72 -13.01 13.22 3.08
CA PHE A 72 -13.61 12.00 3.61
C PHE A 72 -12.76 10.76 3.31
N GLN A 73 -12.21 10.63 2.10
CA GLN A 73 -11.34 9.52 1.71
C GLN A 73 -10.02 9.48 2.49
N PHE A 74 -9.44 10.64 2.80
CA PHE A 74 -8.10 10.68 3.42
C PHE A 74 -8.12 10.94 4.93
N ALA A 75 -9.21 11.45 5.51
CA ALA A 75 -9.27 11.82 6.93
C ALA A 75 -8.79 10.71 7.89
N PRO A 76 -9.21 9.44 7.77
CA PRO A 76 -8.70 8.39 8.65
C PRO A 76 -7.23 8.08 8.44
N LEU A 77 -6.72 8.14 7.21
CA LEU A 77 -5.29 7.99 6.94
C LEU A 77 -4.50 9.10 7.64
N LEU A 78 -4.95 10.35 7.53
CA LEU A 78 -4.34 11.50 8.18
C LEU A 78 -4.36 11.36 9.70
N LEU A 79 -5.52 11.01 10.27
CA LEU A 79 -5.69 10.82 11.70
C LEU A 79 -4.76 9.71 12.23
N VAL A 80 -4.77 8.54 11.61
CA VAL A 80 -3.90 7.41 12.00
C VAL A 80 -2.43 7.81 11.86
N SER A 81 -2.06 8.50 10.78
CA SER A 81 -0.69 8.93 10.54
C SER A 81 -0.18 9.90 11.59
N VAL A 82 -1.00 10.89 11.97
CA VAL A 82 -0.70 11.83 13.05
C VAL A 82 -0.59 11.09 14.39
N ILE A 83 -1.50 10.17 14.70
CA ILE A 83 -1.44 9.39 15.95
C ILE A 83 -0.17 8.54 16.01
N VAL A 84 0.20 7.85 14.92
CA VAL A 84 1.45 7.07 14.85
C VAL A 84 2.65 7.98 15.08
N ALA A 85 2.69 9.15 14.42
CA ALA A 85 3.77 10.10 14.56
C ALA A 85 3.88 10.65 15.98
N VAL A 86 2.78 11.08 16.59
CA VAL A 86 2.74 11.61 17.96
C VAL A 86 3.19 10.55 18.96
N ILE A 87 2.69 9.31 18.85
CA ILE A 87 3.10 8.22 19.73
C ILE A 87 4.59 7.92 19.57
N ALA A 88 5.11 7.91 18.34
CA ALA A 88 6.53 7.75 18.09
C ALA A 88 7.32 8.90 18.73
N MET A 89 6.88 10.15 18.55
CA MET A 89 7.52 11.34 19.09
C MET A 89 7.61 11.31 20.62
N VAL A 90 6.49 11.08 21.30
CA VAL A 90 6.39 11.04 22.77
C VAL A 90 7.22 9.89 23.36
N ARG A 91 7.35 8.77 22.65
CA ARG A 91 8.06 7.57 23.15
C ARG A 91 9.51 7.47 22.71
N GLY A 92 10.15 8.59 22.34
CA GLY A 92 11.57 8.65 22.00
C GLY A 92 11.88 8.10 20.60
N PHE A 93 11.29 8.71 19.58
CA PHE A 93 11.63 8.43 18.18
C PHE A 93 13.10 8.75 17.87
N GLN A 94 13.60 8.17 16.78
CA GLN A 94 14.71 8.75 16.05
C GLN A 94 14.18 9.32 14.74
N PHE A 95 14.78 10.42 14.25
CA PHE A 95 14.57 10.81 12.87
C PHE A 95 15.11 9.69 11.98
N VAL A 96 14.20 9.04 11.27
CA VAL A 96 14.52 7.89 10.44
C VAL A 96 14.43 8.31 8.99
N LEU A 97 15.55 8.12 8.29
CA LEU A 97 15.74 8.31 6.85
C LEU A 97 15.70 9.77 6.37
N LEU A 98 16.89 10.39 6.28
CA LEU A 98 17.16 11.59 5.48
C LEU A 98 16.45 11.55 4.10
N PRO A 99 16.36 10.39 3.42
CA PRO A 99 15.48 10.18 2.26
C PRO A 99 14.00 10.53 2.39
N THR A 100 13.30 9.98 3.40
CA THR A 100 11.86 10.23 3.61
C THR A 100 11.65 11.68 4.01
N PHE A 101 12.60 12.24 4.77
CA PHE A 101 12.62 13.66 5.09
C PHE A 101 12.74 14.53 3.84
N ALA A 102 13.61 14.18 2.89
CA ALA A 102 13.75 14.90 1.62
C ALA A 102 12.46 14.83 0.79
N LEU A 103 11.80 13.67 0.72
CA LEU A 103 10.48 13.54 0.08
C LEU A 103 9.46 14.47 0.71
N VAL A 104 9.39 14.48 2.05
CA VAL A 104 8.46 15.37 2.78
C VAL A 104 8.82 16.84 2.60
N ALA A 105 10.11 17.20 2.56
CA ALA A 105 10.55 18.55 2.28
C ALA A 105 10.13 19.01 0.88
N ILE A 106 10.25 18.14 -0.14
CA ILE A 106 9.78 18.41 -1.50
C ILE A 106 8.27 18.65 -1.52
N LEU A 107 7.50 17.80 -0.83
CA LEU A 107 6.05 17.97 -0.72
C LEU A 107 5.67 19.25 0.02
N LEU A 108 6.36 19.60 1.10
CA LEU A 108 6.11 20.83 1.83
C LEU A 108 6.45 22.07 0.99
N ALA A 109 7.59 22.05 0.29
CA ALA A 109 7.97 23.11 -0.64
C ALA A 109 6.92 23.28 -1.75
N GLU A 110 6.40 22.17 -2.27
CA GLU A 110 5.32 22.18 -3.23
C GLU A 110 4.01 22.71 -2.64
N ALA A 111 3.65 22.34 -1.40
CA ALA A 111 2.46 22.85 -0.73
C ALA A 111 2.53 24.38 -0.55
N VAL A 112 3.71 24.89 -0.19
CA VAL A 112 3.99 26.33 -0.10
C VAL A 112 3.89 26.97 -1.48
N GLY A 113 4.49 26.39 -2.51
CA GLY A 113 4.39 26.89 -3.89
C GLY A 113 2.93 26.93 -4.37
N ALA A 114 2.15 25.88 -4.12
CA ALA A 114 0.73 25.82 -4.43
C ALA A 114 -0.04 26.91 -3.68
N LEU A 115 0.24 27.13 -2.39
CA LEU A 115 -0.39 28.20 -1.61
C LEU A 115 -0.08 29.59 -2.19
N VAL A 116 1.18 29.87 -2.51
CA VAL A 116 1.62 31.15 -3.10
C VAL A 116 0.94 31.42 -4.45
N LEU A 117 0.74 30.36 -5.25
CA LEU A 117 0.09 30.44 -6.56
C LEU A 117 -1.46 30.40 -6.48
N GLY A 118 -2.05 30.43 -5.29
CA GLY A 118 -3.50 30.34 -5.10
C GLY A 118 -4.10 28.99 -5.51
N GLN A 119 -3.30 27.93 -5.55
CA GLN A 119 -3.68 26.58 -5.96
C GLN A 119 -4.12 25.73 -4.76
N SER A 120 -4.76 24.58 -5.05
CA SER A 120 -5.15 23.62 -4.00
C SER A 120 -3.93 22.98 -3.34
N TRP A 121 -3.59 23.45 -2.14
CA TRP A 121 -2.49 22.93 -1.30
C TRP A 121 -2.90 21.79 -0.37
N GLY A 122 -4.21 21.64 -0.09
CA GLY A 122 -4.73 20.64 0.85
C GLY A 122 -4.37 19.19 0.48
N HIS A 123 -4.30 18.89 -0.81
CA HIS A 123 -3.91 17.58 -1.33
C HIS A 123 -2.44 17.25 -0.99
N VAL A 124 -1.56 18.25 -1.06
CA VAL A 124 -0.12 18.09 -0.81
C VAL A 124 0.17 17.97 0.69
N LEU A 125 -0.58 18.70 1.53
CA LEU A 125 -0.51 18.50 2.98
C LEU A 125 -1.04 17.12 3.40
N ALA A 126 -2.14 16.67 2.79
CA ALA A 126 -2.67 15.34 3.07
C ALA A 126 -1.64 14.23 2.72
N ALA A 127 -0.98 14.36 1.58
CA ALA A 127 0.13 13.51 1.18
C ALA A 127 1.29 13.51 2.18
N THR A 128 1.68 14.70 2.64
CA THR A 128 2.76 14.88 3.61
C THR A 128 2.44 14.19 4.93
N ALA A 129 1.23 14.42 5.45
CA ALA A 129 0.76 13.80 6.68
C ALA A 129 0.63 12.28 6.54
N ALA A 130 0.20 11.77 5.38
CA ALA A 130 0.15 10.33 5.11
C ALA A 130 1.54 9.66 5.15
N LEU A 131 2.62 10.40 4.89
CA LEU A 131 4.00 9.88 5.01
C LEU A 131 4.55 9.91 6.44
N ALA A 132 3.84 10.50 7.40
CA ALA A 132 4.33 10.63 8.76
C ALA A 132 4.76 9.29 9.41
N PRO A 133 4.07 8.15 9.20
CA PRO A 133 4.51 6.85 9.74
C PRO A 133 5.83 6.35 9.14
N ALA A 134 6.24 6.84 7.97
CA ALA A 134 7.54 6.54 7.38
C ALA A 134 8.65 7.50 7.87
N LEU A 135 8.29 8.67 8.42
CA LEU A 135 9.23 9.61 9.05
C LEU A 135 9.49 9.27 10.52
N PHE A 136 8.43 8.94 11.23
CA PHE A 136 8.42 8.78 12.68
C PHE A 136 8.25 7.31 13.03
N VAL A 137 9.37 6.58 12.99
CA VAL A 137 9.43 5.18 13.38
C VAL A 137 10.07 5.05 14.75
N ARG A 138 9.39 4.32 15.63
CA ARG A 138 9.92 4.02 16.96
C ARG A 138 10.89 2.85 16.88
N ARG A 139 11.98 2.89 17.63
CA ARG A 139 12.97 1.81 17.68
C ARG A 139 12.49 0.68 18.59
N GLU A 140 11.65 -0.20 18.07
CA GLU A 140 11.14 -1.37 18.80
C GLU A 140 11.06 -2.62 17.91
N GLY A 141 11.45 -3.76 18.46
CA GLY A 141 11.29 -5.05 17.80
C GLY A 141 9.83 -5.37 17.45
N GLY A 142 9.66 -6.14 16.37
CA GLY A 142 8.37 -6.70 15.95
C GLY A 142 7.42 -5.72 15.25
N GLN A 143 7.82 -4.48 14.98
CA GLN A 143 6.99 -3.52 14.23
C GLN A 143 6.69 -3.99 12.80
N LEU A 144 7.68 -4.59 12.13
CA LEU A 144 7.50 -5.09 10.77
C LEU A 144 6.44 -6.20 10.71
N ASP A 145 6.36 -7.05 11.75
CA ASP A 145 5.34 -8.10 11.82
C ASP A 145 3.95 -7.54 12.07
N ILE A 146 3.84 -6.40 12.76
CA ILE A 146 2.58 -5.69 12.94
C ILE A 146 2.14 -5.06 11.62
N LEU A 147 3.07 -4.47 10.87
CA LEU A 147 2.78 -3.95 9.53
C LEU A 147 2.30 -5.07 8.60
N LYS A 148 2.98 -6.23 8.58
CA LYS A 148 2.56 -7.41 7.81
C LYS A 148 1.14 -7.85 8.15
N ARG A 149 0.78 -7.87 9.44
CA ARG A 149 -0.58 -8.19 9.90
C ARG A 149 -1.58 -7.15 9.44
N GLY A 150 -1.24 -5.87 9.55
CA GLY A 150 -2.10 -4.77 9.09
C GLY A 150 -2.37 -4.85 7.60
N VAL A 151 -1.36 -5.13 6.77
CA VAL A 151 -1.48 -5.30 5.32
C VAL A 151 -2.34 -6.53 4.99
N THR A 152 -2.14 -7.63 5.71
CA THR A 152 -2.94 -8.85 5.56
C THR A 152 -4.42 -8.63 5.93
N LEU A 153 -4.67 -7.94 7.05
CA LEU A 153 -6.00 -7.56 7.48
C LEU A 153 -6.64 -6.58 6.49
N ALA A 154 -5.89 -5.62 5.95
CA ALA A 154 -6.37 -4.69 4.94
C ALA A 154 -6.83 -5.41 3.66
N LEU A 155 -6.10 -6.43 3.19
CA LEU A 155 -6.55 -7.24 2.05
C LEU A 155 -7.88 -7.96 2.37
N ALA A 156 -7.97 -8.62 3.53
CA ALA A 156 -9.17 -9.33 3.96
C ALA A 156 -10.38 -8.39 4.11
N LEU A 157 -10.19 -7.24 4.73
CA LEU A 157 -11.22 -6.21 4.87
C LEU A 157 -11.63 -5.63 3.52
N LEU A 158 -10.69 -5.39 2.62
CA LEU A 158 -10.99 -4.86 1.29
C LEU A 158 -11.89 -5.81 0.49
N VAL A 159 -11.54 -7.10 0.42
CA VAL A 159 -12.39 -8.08 -0.29
C VAL A 159 -13.73 -8.29 0.40
N LEU A 160 -13.79 -8.20 1.74
CA LEU A 160 -15.04 -8.27 2.49
C LEU A 160 -15.96 -7.07 2.19
N VAL A 161 -15.42 -5.84 2.24
CA VAL A 161 -16.16 -4.62 1.93
C VAL A 161 -16.75 -4.67 0.51
N LEU A 162 -15.96 -5.14 -0.47
CA LEU A 162 -16.43 -5.29 -1.85
C LEU A 162 -17.53 -6.35 -1.96
N ALA A 163 -17.39 -7.49 -1.28
CA ALA A 163 -18.43 -8.50 -1.24
C ALA A 163 -19.73 -7.93 -0.62
N VAL A 164 -19.64 -7.32 0.55
CA VAL A 164 -20.80 -6.69 1.22
C VAL A 164 -21.45 -5.67 0.30
N PHE A 165 -20.69 -4.80 -0.36
CA PHE A 165 -21.24 -3.80 -1.28
C PHE A 165 -22.01 -4.45 -2.46
N VAL A 166 -21.45 -5.50 -3.06
CA VAL A 166 -22.06 -6.25 -4.16
C VAL A 166 -23.35 -6.98 -3.75
N PHE A 167 -23.46 -7.38 -2.49
CA PHE A 167 -24.66 -8.03 -1.97
C PHE A 167 -25.73 -7.05 -1.48
N VAL A 168 -25.33 -5.95 -0.84
CA VAL A 168 -26.26 -4.97 -0.28
C VAL A 168 -26.81 -4.03 -1.36
N LYS A 169 -25.99 -3.66 -2.36
CA LYS A 169 -26.37 -2.78 -3.48
C LYS A 169 -25.80 -3.25 -4.81
N PRO A 170 -26.25 -4.40 -5.33
CA PRO A 170 -25.78 -4.91 -6.61
C PRO A 170 -25.95 -3.94 -7.77
N GLU A 171 -26.99 -3.14 -7.78
CA GLU A 171 -27.31 -2.14 -8.81
C GLU A 171 -26.29 -1.00 -8.88
N LEU A 172 -25.68 -0.64 -7.73
CA LEU A 172 -24.64 0.39 -7.67
C LEU A 172 -23.25 -0.23 -7.89
N ALA A 173 -23.03 -1.44 -7.35
CA ALA A 173 -21.74 -2.11 -7.37
C ALA A 173 -21.42 -2.75 -8.73
N LEU A 174 -22.43 -3.22 -9.46
CA LEU A 174 -22.26 -3.98 -10.70
C LEU A 174 -22.90 -3.26 -11.88
N ARG A 175 -22.09 -2.88 -12.87
CA ARG A 175 -22.58 -2.22 -14.10
C ARG A 175 -22.55 -3.15 -15.31
N PRO A 176 -23.55 -3.10 -16.21
CA PRO A 176 -23.54 -3.85 -17.46
C PRO A 176 -22.32 -3.50 -18.33
N CYS A 177 -21.77 -4.51 -18.99
CA CYS A 177 -20.53 -4.37 -19.77
C CYS A 177 -20.66 -3.52 -21.04
N ALA A 178 -21.85 -3.44 -21.63
CA ALA A 178 -22.12 -2.62 -22.81
C ALA A 178 -21.70 -1.15 -22.61
N GLN A 179 -21.68 -0.68 -21.36
CA GLN A 179 -21.32 0.69 -20.99
C GLN A 179 -19.85 0.85 -20.56
N SER A 180 -19.11 -0.24 -20.31
CA SER A 180 -17.79 -0.17 -19.67
C SER A 180 -16.63 -0.75 -20.47
N PHE A 181 -16.84 -1.46 -21.59
CA PHE A 181 -15.80 -2.09 -22.45
C PHE A 181 -14.77 -2.98 -21.72
N LYS A 182 -15.02 -3.32 -20.45
CA LYS A 182 -13.99 -3.78 -19.50
C LYS A 182 -14.17 -5.22 -19.00
N CYS A 183 -15.13 -5.97 -19.52
CA CYS A 183 -15.48 -7.25 -18.94
C CYS A 183 -14.73 -8.44 -19.54
N LEU A 184 -14.27 -9.34 -18.66
CA LEU A 184 -13.60 -10.58 -19.05
C LEU A 184 -14.42 -11.84 -18.70
N LEU A 185 -14.94 -11.90 -17.46
CA LEU A 185 -15.56 -13.11 -16.88
C LEU A 185 -17.09 -13.05 -16.74
N SER A 186 -17.70 -11.88 -16.87
CA SER A 186 -19.13 -11.68 -16.62
C SER A 186 -19.67 -10.59 -17.53
N ASP A 187 -20.98 -10.61 -17.73
CA ASP A 187 -21.82 -9.54 -18.32
C ASP A 187 -21.92 -8.26 -17.47
N ARG A 188 -21.33 -8.24 -16.26
CA ARG A 188 -21.26 -7.08 -15.37
C ARG A 188 -19.85 -6.87 -14.82
N ALA A 189 -19.44 -5.61 -14.71
CA ALA A 189 -18.18 -5.20 -14.09
C ALA A 189 -18.42 -4.67 -12.67
N LEU A 190 -17.52 -5.01 -11.74
CA LEU A 190 -17.44 -4.41 -10.41
C LEU A 190 -16.91 -2.99 -10.53
N THR A 191 -17.74 -2.00 -10.17
CA THR A 191 -17.37 -0.59 -10.27
C THR A 191 -17.51 0.10 -8.92
N VAL A 192 -16.40 0.59 -8.39
CA VAL A 192 -16.35 1.42 -7.18
C VAL A 192 -15.50 2.65 -7.49
N ASP A 193 -16.01 3.55 -8.34
CA ASP A 193 -15.28 4.79 -8.69
C ASP A 193 -16.19 5.99 -9.05
N PHE A 194 -15.91 7.18 -8.53
CA PHE A 194 -16.60 8.43 -8.86
C PHE A 194 -16.12 8.99 -10.21
N GLY A 195 -16.44 8.31 -11.32
CA GLY A 195 -16.07 8.81 -12.64
C GLY A 195 -15.88 7.74 -13.71
N ALA A 196 -15.28 8.16 -14.82
CA ALA A 196 -15.01 7.33 -15.99
C ALA A 196 -13.78 6.43 -15.77
N GLY A 197 -13.94 5.33 -15.02
CA GLY A 197 -13.04 4.18 -15.17
C GLY A 197 -12.64 3.42 -13.91
N SER A 198 -13.37 2.34 -13.65
CA SER A 198 -13.28 1.32 -12.58
C SER A 198 -11.92 0.65 -12.21
N ASN A 199 -10.77 1.29 -12.38
CA ASN A 199 -9.47 0.64 -12.16
C ASN A 199 -8.97 0.72 -10.71
N VAL A 200 -9.46 1.69 -9.94
CA VAL A 200 -8.97 2.03 -8.58
C VAL A 200 -8.96 0.82 -7.66
N THR A 201 -10.12 0.15 -7.52
CA THR A 201 -10.28 -1.01 -6.66
C THR A 201 -9.35 -2.14 -7.04
N GLY A 202 -9.26 -2.44 -8.35
CA GLY A 202 -8.37 -3.46 -8.86
C GLY A 202 -6.91 -3.13 -8.56
N VAL A 203 -6.50 -1.89 -8.81
CA VAL A 203 -5.12 -1.42 -8.56
C VAL A 203 -4.80 -1.47 -7.06
N THR A 204 -5.68 -1.03 -6.18
CA THR A 204 -5.47 -1.11 -4.72
C THR A 204 -5.29 -2.56 -4.26
N LEU A 205 -6.13 -3.48 -4.73
CA LEU A 205 -5.96 -4.93 -4.48
C LEU A 205 -4.59 -5.41 -4.99
N ALA A 206 -4.21 -5.00 -6.20
CA ALA A 206 -2.94 -5.37 -6.82
C ALA A 206 -1.71 -4.83 -6.08
N LEU A 207 -1.82 -3.67 -5.45
CA LEU A 207 -0.74 -3.07 -4.66
C LEU A 207 -0.55 -3.76 -3.30
N ILE A 208 -1.60 -4.36 -2.74
CA ILE A 208 -1.56 -5.01 -1.42
C ILE A 208 -1.25 -6.51 -1.55
N ALA A 209 -1.84 -7.20 -2.52
CA ALA A 209 -1.83 -8.66 -2.60
C ALA A 209 -0.42 -9.28 -2.66
N PRO A 210 0.53 -8.78 -3.47
CA PRO A 210 1.89 -9.33 -3.52
C PRO A 210 2.62 -9.35 -2.18
N ALA A 211 2.35 -8.37 -1.31
CA ALA A 211 2.95 -8.31 0.03
C ALA A 211 2.33 -9.33 0.99
N VAL A 212 1.02 -9.61 0.85
CA VAL A 212 0.36 -10.68 1.61
C VAL A 212 0.82 -12.05 1.13
N VAL A 213 0.98 -12.24 -0.19
CA VAL A 213 1.58 -13.44 -0.79
C VAL A 213 2.98 -13.67 -0.24
N TYR A 214 3.80 -12.61 -0.16
CA TYR A 214 5.14 -12.66 0.44
C TYR A 214 5.12 -12.99 1.95
N THR A 215 4.04 -12.65 2.66
CA THR A 215 3.90 -12.92 4.10
C THR A 215 3.46 -14.35 4.41
N ILE A 216 2.46 -14.88 3.70
CA ILE A 216 1.85 -16.20 3.98
C ILE A 216 2.74 -17.31 3.43
N LYS A 217 3.10 -18.33 4.24
CA LYS A 217 3.99 -19.42 3.80
C LYS A 217 3.24 -20.63 3.24
N GLY A 218 4.01 -21.52 2.61
CA GLY A 218 3.53 -22.81 2.08
C GLY A 218 2.63 -22.67 0.85
N TRP A 219 1.83 -23.72 0.59
CA TRP A 219 0.95 -23.80 -0.57
C TRP A 219 -0.06 -22.65 -0.66
N ARG A 220 -0.51 -22.11 0.50
CA ARG A 220 -1.46 -20.99 0.56
C ARG A 220 -0.96 -19.75 -0.16
N ALA A 221 0.36 -19.52 -0.14
CA ALA A 221 0.99 -18.40 -0.84
C ALA A 221 0.79 -18.48 -2.36
N TRP A 222 0.84 -19.70 -2.91
CA TRP A 222 0.68 -19.97 -4.33
C TRP A 222 -0.77 -19.87 -4.78
N ILE A 223 -1.72 -20.21 -3.89
CA ILE A 223 -3.15 -20.22 -4.21
C ILE A 223 -3.81 -18.85 -3.98
N LEU A 224 -3.35 -18.07 -2.99
CA LEU A 224 -3.92 -16.75 -2.65
C LEU A 224 -4.09 -15.77 -3.82
N PRO A 225 -3.18 -15.68 -4.81
CA PRO A 225 -3.36 -14.79 -5.95
C PRO A 225 -4.61 -15.10 -6.77
N LEU A 226 -5.06 -16.35 -6.84
CA LEU A 226 -6.19 -16.77 -7.68
C LEU A 226 -7.53 -16.13 -7.27
N PRO A 227 -8.00 -16.23 -6.02
CA PRO A 227 -9.25 -15.58 -5.62
C PRO A 227 -9.17 -14.05 -5.64
N VAL A 228 -7.99 -13.45 -5.39
CA VAL A 228 -7.79 -12.01 -5.55
C VAL A 228 -7.89 -11.61 -7.02
N LEU A 229 -7.21 -12.35 -7.91
CA LEU A 229 -7.25 -12.14 -9.35
C LEU A 229 -8.69 -12.24 -9.88
N MET A 230 -9.49 -13.18 -9.38
CA MET A 230 -10.90 -13.29 -9.74
C MET A 230 -11.68 -11.99 -9.44
N ILE A 231 -11.52 -11.40 -8.24
CA ILE A 231 -12.16 -10.11 -7.90
C ILE A 231 -11.63 -8.99 -8.80
N VAL A 232 -10.31 -8.96 -9.05
CA VAL A 232 -9.69 -7.97 -9.93
C VAL A 232 -10.18 -8.10 -11.37
N MET A 233 -10.39 -9.32 -11.87
CA MET A 233 -10.95 -9.57 -13.20
C MET A 233 -12.36 -9.01 -13.33
N LEU A 234 -13.15 -9.06 -12.25
CA LEU A 234 -14.49 -8.45 -12.22
C LEU A 234 -14.43 -6.91 -12.27
N SER A 235 -13.37 -6.26 -11.77
CA SER A 235 -13.19 -4.81 -11.93
C SER A 235 -12.91 -4.37 -13.38
N GLY A 236 -12.50 -5.34 -14.21
CA GLY A 236 -12.14 -5.11 -15.60
C GLY A 236 -10.82 -4.36 -15.82
N SER A 237 -10.03 -4.20 -14.77
CA SER A 237 -8.73 -3.53 -14.81
C SER A 237 -7.62 -4.48 -15.27
N ARG A 238 -7.30 -4.46 -16.58
CA ARG A 238 -6.20 -5.25 -17.15
C ARG A 238 -4.86 -4.96 -16.47
N THR A 239 -4.60 -3.69 -16.15
CA THR A 239 -3.39 -3.29 -15.42
C THR A 239 -3.29 -3.95 -14.05
N ALA A 240 -4.39 -3.98 -13.32
CA ALA A 240 -4.43 -4.63 -12.01
C ALA A 240 -4.24 -6.15 -12.11
N MET A 241 -4.80 -6.80 -13.14
CA MET A 241 -4.61 -8.23 -13.38
C MET A 241 -3.12 -8.55 -13.57
N VAL A 242 -2.44 -7.79 -14.43
CA VAL A 242 -0.98 -7.93 -14.67
C VAL A 242 -0.22 -7.69 -13.37
N ALA A 243 -0.57 -6.65 -12.61
CA ALA A 243 0.12 -6.32 -11.36
C ALA A 243 -0.09 -7.37 -10.25
N VAL A 244 -1.28 -7.96 -10.12
CA VAL A 244 -1.52 -9.08 -9.19
C VAL A 244 -0.67 -10.29 -9.59
N VAL A 245 -0.72 -10.70 -10.86
CA VAL A 245 -0.02 -11.90 -11.34
C VAL A 245 1.48 -11.71 -11.24
N LEU A 246 2.01 -10.68 -11.90
CA LEU A 246 3.45 -10.43 -11.96
C LEU A 246 3.99 -10.08 -10.57
N GLY A 247 3.34 -9.19 -9.83
CA GLY A 247 3.74 -8.85 -8.47
C GLY A 247 3.78 -10.05 -7.53
N SER A 248 2.76 -10.92 -7.57
CA SER A 248 2.71 -12.11 -6.71
C SER A 248 3.77 -13.15 -7.09
N VAL A 249 3.97 -13.40 -8.38
CA VAL A 249 5.02 -14.33 -8.87
C VAL A 249 6.40 -13.84 -8.47
N LEU A 250 6.71 -12.55 -8.67
CA LEU A 250 7.99 -11.98 -8.27
C LEU A 250 8.17 -12.01 -6.75
N SER A 251 7.11 -11.74 -5.98
CA SER A 251 7.11 -11.91 -4.51
C SER A 251 7.42 -13.34 -4.07
N LEU A 252 6.91 -14.35 -4.79
CA LEU A 252 7.23 -15.74 -4.51
C LEU A 252 8.70 -16.05 -4.83
N PHE A 253 9.22 -15.54 -5.94
CA PHE A 253 10.64 -15.69 -6.28
C PHE A 253 11.58 -15.04 -5.27
N LEU A 254 11.21 -13.92 -4.63
CA LEU A 254 12.03 -13.32 -3.55
C LEU A 254 12.31 -14.26 -2.37
N ARG A 255 11.54 -15.34 -2.22
CA ARG A 255 11.74 -16.34 -1.17
C ARG A 255 12.88 -17.29 -1.48
N ILE A 256 13.27 -17.40 -2.75
CA ILE A 256 14.44 -18.17 -3.16
C ILE A 256 15.67 -17.33 -2.82
N ASP A 257 16.62 -17.92 -2.10
CA ASP A 257 17.77 -17.20 -1.54
C ASP A 257 18.54 -16.36 -2.56
N TRP A 258 18.71 -16.87 -3.79
CA TRP A 258 19.40 -16.14 -4.86
C TRP A 258 18.70 -14.82 -5.19
N PHE A 259 17.39 -14.87 -5.48
CA PHE A 259 16.57 -13.71 -5.79
C PHE A 259 16.37 -12.80 -4.57
N GLY A 260 16.24 -13.36 -3.36
CA GLY A 260 16.14 -12.59 -2.12
C GLY A 260 17.41 -11.79 -1.81
N ARG A 261 18.58 -12.27 -2.22
CA ARG A 261 19.86 -11.54 -2.14
C ARG A 261 20.03 -10.53 -3.27
N ARG A 262 19.44 -10.78 -4.44
CA ARG A 262 19.56 -9.96 -5.66
C ARG A 262 18.19 -9.58 -6.25
N PRO A 263 17.33 -8.90 -5.47
CA PRO A 263 15.95 -8.61 -5.88
C PRO A 263 15.89 -7.67 -7.09
N TRP A 264 16.94 -6.90 -7.34
CA TRP A 264 17.08 -6.03 -8.51
C TRP A 264 17.07 -6.80 -9.84
N VAL A 265 17.47 -8.09 -9.86
CA VAL A 265 17.41 -8.93 -11.06
C VAL A 265 15.96 -9.13 -11.51
N LEU A 266 15.04 -9.25 -10.54
CA LEU A 266 13.60 -9.34 -10.80
C LEU A 266 12.99 -7.97 -11.13
N ALA A 267 13.47 -6.90 -10.50
CA ALA A 267 12.95 -5.54 -10.68
C ALA A 267 13.31 -4.95 -12.05
N ALA A 268 14.54 -5.15 -12.52
CA ALA A 268 15.08 -4.54 -13.72
C ALA A 268 14.20 -4.73 -14.98
N PRO A 269 13.76 -5.95 -15.35
CA PRO A 269 12.92 -6.11 -16.53
C PRO A 269 11.56 -5.40 -16.39
N VAL A 270 10.94 -5.43 -15.21
CA VAL A 270 9.66 -4.75 -14.97
C VAL A 270 9.83 -3.23 -15.03
N LEU A 271 10.92 -2.72 -14.46
CA LEU A 271 11.29 -1.32 -14.55
C LEU A 271 11.44 -0.88 -16.02
N LEU A 272 12.23 -1.61 -16.81
CA LEU A 272 12.43 -1.32 -18.23
C LEU A 272 11.11 -1.32 -19.01
N VAL A 273 10.24 -2.31 -18.78
CA VAL A 273 8.92 -2.35 -19.42
C VAL A 273 8.03 -1.18 -18.98
N SER A 274 8.06 -0.82 -17.69
CA SER A 274 7.26 0.30 -17.18
C SER A 274 7.68 1.67 -17.75
N LEU A 275 8.93 1.79 -18.19
CA LEU A 275 9.48 2.99 -18.83
C LEU A 275 9.10 3.12 -20.31
N ILE A 276 8.64 2.05 -20.97
CA ILE A 276 8.33 2.06 -22.41
C ILE A 276 7.39 3.22 -22.79
N PRO A 277 6.26 3.47 -22.11
CA PRO A 277 5.37 4.59 -22.46
C PRO A 277 6.02 5.97 -22.35
N ALA A 278 7.04 6.12 -21.50
CA ALA A 278 7.76 7.38 -21.35
C ALA A 278 8.64 7.68 -22.58
N PHE A 279 9.20 6.66 -23.22
CA PHE A 279 10.18 6.82 -24.31
C PHE A 279 9.65 6.49 -25.70
N VAL A 280 8.63 5.64 -25.82
CA VAL A 280 8.10 5.19 -27.11
C VAL A 280 6.84 5.98 -27.48
N ALA A 281 6.83 6.52 -28.69
CA ALA A 281 5.64 7.14 -29.26
C ALA A 281 4.63 6.06 -29.67
N PHE A 282 3.41 6.16 -29.14
CA PHE A 282 2.31 5.26 -29.47
C PHE A 282 1.25 6.01 -30.28
N PRO A 283 0.54 5.34 -31.21
CA PRO A 283 -0.61 5.94 -31.88
C PRO A 283 -1.64 6.47 -30.87
N HIS A 284 -2.31 7.57 -31.19
CA HIS A 284 -3.25 8.22 -30.26
C HIS A 284 -4.32 7.27 -29.69
N ALA A 285 -4.85 6.35 -30.51
CA ALA A 285 -5.88 5.38 -30.13
C ALA A 285 -5.36 4.18 -29.31
N ALA A 286 -4.05 4.03 -29.15
CA ALA A 286 -3.46 2.87 -28.49
C ALA A 286 -3.90 2.76 -27.02
N PHE A 287 -4.12 1.52 -26.57
CA PHE A 287 -4.47 1.18 -25.18
C PHE A 287 -5.66 1.99 -24.62
N THR A 288 -6.76 2.09 -25.38
CA THR A 288 -7.93 2.88 -24.99
C THR A 288 -7.59 4.37 -24.86
N ASN A 289 -7.04 4.94 -25.94
CA ASN A 289 -6.67 6.35 -26.07
C ASN A 289 -5.56 6.85 -25.13
N ARG A 290 -4.84 5.95 -24.44
CA ARG A 290 -3.73 6.32 -23.56
C ARG A 290 -2.51 6.81 -24.34
N GLY A 291 -2.33 6.36 -25.58
CA GLY A 291 -1.29 6.89 -26.46
C GLY A 291 -1.36 8.41 -26.60
N ASN A 292 -2.57 8.97 -26.70
CA ASN A 292 -2.79 10.42 -26.72
C ASN A 292 -2.33 11.10 -25.42
N LEU A 293 -2.70 10.54 -24.27
CA LEU A 293 -2.33 11.09 -22.96
C LEU A 293 -0.82 11.03 -22.71
N TRP A 294 -0.15 9.97 -23.20
CA TRP A 294 1.30 9.85 -23.12
C TRP A 294 2.02 10.87 -24.01
N GLY A 295 1.50 11.11 -25.22
CA GLY A 295 2.00 12.17 -26.09
C GLY A 295 1.88 13.54 -25.45
N LEU A 296 0.71 13.87 -24.90
CA LEU A 296 0.47 15.10 -24.16
C LEU A 296 1.42 15.24 -22.96
N ALA A 297 1.58 14.18 -22.17
CA ALA A 297 2.48 14.19 -21.00
C ALA A 297 3.93 14.49 -21.40
N ARG A 298 4.42 13.92 -22.50
CA ARG A 298 5.76 14.24 -23.02
C ARG A 298 5.89 15.71 -23.40
N GLY A 299 4.92 16.27 -24.12
CA GLY A 299 4.93 17.70 -24.44
C GLY A 299 4.90 18.61 -23.20
N LEU A 300 4.17 18.21 -22.16
CA LEU A 300 4.17 18.93 -20.87
C LEU A 300 5.51 18.83 -20.14
N ILE A 301 6.19 17.69 -20.22
CA ILE A 301 7.53 17.51 -19.67
C ILE A 301 8.52 18.39 -20.42
N GLU A 302 8.42 18.50 -21.75
CA GLU A 302 9.28 19.39 -22.55
C GLU A 302 9.13 20.87 -22.17
N GLN A 303 7.94 21.30 -21.76
CA GLN A 303 7.69 22.68 -21.32
C GLN A 303 8.30 23.00 -19.94
N SER A 304 8.42 22.02 -19.04
CA SER A 304 9.01 22.20 -17.70
C SER A 304 9.75 20.92 -17.27
N PRO A 305 10.94 20.65 -17.85
CA PRO A 305 11.59 19.35 -17.70
C PRO A 305 12.17 19.13 -16.30
N LEU A 306 12.66 20.20 -15.66
CA LEU A 306 13.36 20.10 -14.38
C LEU A 306 12.42 19.93 -13.20
N PHE A 307 11.36 20.75 -13.14
CA PHE A 307 10.49 20.87 -11.97
C PHE A 307 9.04 20.44 -12.23
N GLY A 308 8.69 20.10 -13.47
CA GLY A 308 7.34 19.67 -13.82
C GLY A 308 6.33 20.83 -13.82
N GLN A 309 5.06 20.45 -13.90
CA GLN A 309 3.88 21.32 -13.99
C GLN A 309 3.13 21.44 -12.64
N GLY A 310 3.64 20.77 -11.60
CA GLY A 310 3.06 20.68 -10.26
C GLY A 310 2.10 19.49 -10.12
N ALA A 311 2.05 18.90 -8.93
CA ALA A 311 1.34 17.68 -8.58
C ALA A 311 -0.17 17.76 -8.85
N SER A 312 -0.80 18.92 -8.65
CA SER A 312 -2.24 19.09 -8.92
C SER A 312 -2.56 19.44 -10.38
N PHE A 313 -1.58 19.48 -11.29
CA PHE A 313 -1.76 19.89 -12.70
C PHE A 313 -2.92 19.17 -13.38
N TRP A 314 -2.95 17.83 -13.32
CA TRP A 314 -3.97 17.02 -13.99
C TRP A 314 -5.37 17.21 -13.40
N ILE A 315 -5.47 17.55 -12.12
CA ILE A 315 -6.76 17.87 -11.49
C ILE A 315 -7.25 19.22 -12.01
N ARG A 316 -6.39 20.24 -11.96
CA ARG A 316 -6.71 21.62 -12.37
C ARG A 316 -7.11 21.72 -13.85
N ASN A 317 -6.44 20.94 -14.70
CA ASN A 317 -6.57 21.05 -16.15
C ASN A 317 -7.36 19.90 -16.81
N SER A 318 -8.03 19.06 -16.01
CA SER A 318 -8.80 17.90 -16.48
C SER A 318 -9.91 18.25 -17.49
N GLY A 319 -10.49 19.45 -17.41
CA GLY A 319 -11.52 19.93 -18.34
C GLY A 319 -10.97 20.52 -19.66
N PRO A 320 -10.12 21.57 -19.62
CA PRO A 320 -9.71 22.28 -20.82
C PRO A 320 -8.76 21.51 -21.76
N ILE A 321 -7.90 20.63 -21.24
CA ILE A 321 -6.81 20.03 -22.02
C ILE A 321 -7.25 18.75 -22.75
N ASN A 322 -8.32 18.11 -22.32
CA ASN A 322 -8.66 16.75 -22.75
C ASN A 322 -9.85 16.64 -23.72
N ASN A 323 -10.37 17.73 -24.30
CA ASN A 323 -11.53 17.69 -25.21
C ASN A 323 -12.72 16.87 -24.68
N GLY A 324 -12.99 16.94 -23.37
CA GLY A 324 -14.05 16.15 -22.72
C GLY A 324 -13.69 14.70 -22.36
N LEU A 325 -12.46 14.23 -22.63
CA LEU A 325 -11.94 12.99 -22.05
C LEU A 325 -11.67 13.23 -20.55
N THR A 326 -12.47 12.61 -19.71
CA THR A 326 -12.38 12.65 -18.25
C THR A 326 -11.15 11.88 -17.73
N SER A 327 -9.96 12.17 -18.23
CA SER A 327 -8.70 11.57 -17.77
C SER A 327 -7.98 12.48 -16.79
N TYR A 328 -7.84 11.98 -15.57
CA TYR A 328 -7.22 12.66 -14.45
C TYR A 328 -5.71 12.37 -14.37
N SER A 329 -5.10 11.70 -15.35
CA SER A 329 -3.72 11.17 -15.29
C SER A 329 -3.17 10.77 -16.68
N PRO A 330 -1.84 10.73 -16.88
CA PRO A 330 -1.26 10.09 -18.05
C PRO A 330 -1.31 8.55 -17.99
N HIS A 331 -1.77 7.94 -16.88
CA HIS A 331 -1.88 6.48 -16.74
C HIS A 331 -0.55 5.74 -17.03
N ASN A 332 0.56 6.31 -16.58
CA ASN A 332 1.87 5.69 -16.52
C ASN A 332 2.60 6.32 -15.33
N LEU A 333 3.31 5.50 -14.54
CA LEU A 333 3.98 5.94 -13.33
C LEU A 333 5.00 7.05 -13.59
N TRP A 334 5.87 6.86 -14.57
CA TRP A 334 7.00 7.74 -14.82
C TRP A 334 6.57 9.05 -15.46
N LEU A 335 5.69 8.99 -16.47
CA LEU A 335 5.10 10.18 -17.05
C LEU A 335 4.30 10.98 -16.01
N GLY A 336 3.59 10.29 -15.10
CA GLY A 336 2.90 10.94 -14.00
C GLY A 336 3.85 11.72 -13.09
N LEU A 337 4.88 11.05 -12.58
CA LEU A 337 5.89 11.69 -11.72
C LEU A 337 6.63 12.82 -12.43
N ALA A 338 7.06 12.62 -13.69
CA ALA A 338 7.79 13.65 -14.42
C ALA A 338 6.93 14.88 -14.74
N VAL A 339 5.64 14.70 -15.07
CA VAL A 339 4.73 15.86 -15.24
C VAL A 339 4.51 16.56 -13.91
N ASP A 340 4.37 15.82 -12.81
CA ASP A 340 4.02 16.41 -11.52
C ASP A 340 5.20 17.14 -10.86
N ILE A 341 6.39 16.54 -10.80
CA ILE A 341 7.55 17.03 -10.03
C ILE A 341 8.84 17.17 -10.84
N GLY A 342 8.78 16.95 -12.16
CA GLY A 342 9.95 17.05 -13.06
C GLY A 342 10.99 15.97 -12.83
N ILE A 343 12.05 15.99 -13.65
CA ILE A 343 13.13 14.99 -13.55
C ILE A 343 13.90 15.10 -12.23
N VAL A 344 14.05 16.31 -11.68
CA VAL A 344 14.72 16.53 -10.39
C VAL A 344 13.94 15.85 -9.27
N GLY A 345 12.61 16.03 -9.24
CA GLY A 345 11.74 15.36 -8.28
C GLY A 345 11.76 13.84 -8.44
N VAL A 346 11.72 13.32 -9.68
CA VAL A 346 11.81 11.88 -9.96
C VAL A 346 13.14 11.31 -9.44
N ILE A 347 14.26 11.97 -9.72
CA ILE A 347 15.58 11.56 -9.21
C ILE A 347 15.59 11.57 -7.68
N ALA A 348 15.02 12.60 -7.04
CA ALA A 348 14.94 12.69 -5.59
C ALA A 348 14.13 11.54 -4.99
N VAL A 349 12.99 11.16 -5.59
CA VAL A 349 12.17 10.02 -5.15
C VAL A 349 12.94 8.70 -5.29
N ILE A 350 13.63 8.50 -6.41
CA ILE A 350 14.45 7.29 -6.65
C ILE A 350 15.60 7.25 -5.65
N ALA A 351 16.37 8.33 -5.51
CA ALA A 351 17.50 8.43 -4.59
C ALA A 351 17.05 8.20 -3.15
N ALA A 352 15.91 8.76 -2.76
CA ALA A 352 15.34 8.54 -1.45
C ALA A 352 15.00 7.06 -1.22
N THR A 353 14.32 6.43 -2.18
CA THR A 353 13.97 5.00 -2.10
C THR A 353 15.21 4.12 -2.02
N VAL A 354 16.25 4.41 -2.82
CA VAL A 354 17.52 3.67 -2.85
C VAL A 354 18.30 3.84 -1.54
N ALA A 355 18.40 5.07 -1.02
CA ALA A 355 19.06 5.32 0.24
C ALA A 355 18.29 4.68 1.42
N GLY A 356 16.96 4.70 1.38
CA GLY A 356 16.10 3.95 2.31
C GLY A 356 16.35 2.45 2.26
N TYR A 357 16.48 1.92 1.05
CA TYR A 357 16.83 0.53 0.83
C TYR A 357 18.20 0.17 1.43
N ILE A 358 19.26 0.90 1.08
CA ILE A 358 20.65 0.59 1.50
C ILE A 358 20.81 0.65 3.03
N THR A 359 20.10 1.57 3.67
CA THR A 359 20.22 1.78 5.12
C THR A 359 19.31 0.86 5.94
N SER A 360 18.26 0.29 5.36
CA SER A 360 17.32 -0.63 6.00
C SER A 360 17.91 -2.03 6.29
N SER A 361 17.42 -2.70 7.34
CA SER A 361 17.66 -4.11 7.61
C SER A 361 17.22 -5.01 6.44
N LYS A 362 17.76 -6.25 6.39
CA LYS A 362 17.38 -7.25 5.37
C LYS A 362 15.88 -7.55 5.38
N ALA A 363 15.26 -7.58 6.56
CA ALA A 363 13.83 -7.85 6.70
C ALA A 363 12.97 -6.73 6.10
N GLY A 364 13.26 -5.45 6.43
CA GLY A 364 12.56 -4.30 5.86
C GLY A 364 12.73 -4.22 4.34
N ARG A 365 13.96 -4.43 3.85
CA ARG A 365 14.28 -4.51 2.42
C ARG A 365 13.47 -5.60 1.72
N GLY A 366 13.48 -6.81 2.26
CA GLY A 366 12.74 -7.95 1.70
C GLY A 366 11.23 -7.68 1.62
N TYR A 367 10.67 -6.99 2.62
CA TYR A 367 9.25 -6.68 2.66
C TYR A 367 8.81 -5.50 1.78
N ALA A 368 9.72 -4.58 1.46
CA ALA A 368 9.44 -3.46 0.57
C ALA A 368 9.30 -3.88 -0.91
N TRP A 369 10.06 -4.89 -1.35
CA TRP A 369 10.07 -5.32 -2.76
C TRP A 369 8.72 -5.77 -3.35
N PRO A 370 7.87 -6.54 -2.63
CA PRO A 370 6.52 -6.85 -3.10
C PRO A 370 5.71 -5.62 -3.54
N PHE A 371 5.79 -4.52 -2.78
CA PHE A 371 5.12 -3.27 -3.12
C PHE A 371 5.77 -2.61 -4.34
N ILE A 372 7.10 -2.61 -4.41
CA ILE A 372 7.84 -2.08 -5.57
C ILE A 372 7.47 -2.84 -6.85
N PHE A 373 7.43 -4.17 -6.82
CA PHE A 373 7.02 -4.98 -7.96
C PHE A 373 5.60 -4.69 -8.39
N ALA A 374 4.67 -4.57 -7.44
CA ALA A 374 3.29 -4.21 -7.72
C ALA A 374 3.18 -2.82 -8.36
N MET A 375 3.89 -1.82 -7.80
CA MET A 375 3.91 -0.45 -8.30
C MET A 375 4.51 -0.33 -9.69
N LEU A 376 5.61 -1.03 -9.98
CA LEU A 376 6.24 -1.04 -11.30
C LEU A 376 5.36 -1.77 -12.33
N SER A 377 4.77 -2.90 -11.94
CA SER A 377 3.90 -3.69 -12.82
C SER A 377 2.62 -2.93 -13.18
N ALA A 378 1.95 -2.33 -12.19
CA ALA A 378 0.82 -1.46 -12.47
C ALA A 378 1.28 -0.14 -13.13
N GLY A 379 2.49 0.31 -12.83
CA GLY A 379 3.13 1.52 -13.32
C GLY A 379 3.28 1.60 -14.83
N ILE A 380 3.27 0.45 -15.53
CA ILE A 380 3.25 0.39 -17.00
C ILE A 380 2.06 1.19 -17.54
N LEU A 381 0.89 1.02 -16.91
CA LEU A 381 -0.40 1.46 -17.43
C LEU A 381 -1.24 2.23 -16.38
N GLU A 382 -0.69 2.56 -15.22
CA GLU A 382 -1.35 3.38 -14.22
C GLU A 382 -0.33 4.23 -13.47
N ALA A 383 -0.74 5.39 -12.96
CA ALA A 383 0.11 6.22 -12.12
C ALA A 383 -0.13 5.87 -10.64
N THR A 384 0.70 4.96 -10.10
CA THR A 384 0.45 4.27 -8.82
C THR A 384 0.97 4.99 -7.57
N VAL A 385 1.68 6.11 -7.74
CA VAL A 385 2.45 6.80 -6.68
C VAL A 385 1.89 8.20 -6.39
N LEU A 386 0.72 8.53 -6.94
CA LEU A 386 0.14 9.86 -6.86
C LEU A 386 -0.52 10.10 -5.50
N TYR A 387 0.13 10.90 -4.67
CA TYR A 387 -0.28 11.19 -3.30
C TYR A 387 -1.33 12.32 -3.23
N GLN A 388 -1.45 13.10 -4.30
CA GLN A 388 -2.30 14.28 -4.37
C GLN A 388 -3.65 14.05 -5.07
N ARG A 389 -4.01 12.80 -5.39
CA ARG A 389 -5.26 12.47 -6.10
C ARG A 389 -6.18 11.61 -5.24
N LEU A 390 -7.48 11.70 -5.55
CA LEU A 390 -8.53 10.80 -5.06
C LEU A 390 -8.29 9.33 -5.45
N SER A 391 -7.46 9.06 -6.46
CA SER A 391 -7.26 7.72 -7.01
C SER A 391 -6.12 7.67 -8.06
N PRO A 392 -5.35 6.56 -8.17
CA PRO A 392 -5.35 5.42 -7.25
C PRO A 392 -4.64 5.74 -5.93
N PHE A 393 -5.04 5.08 -4.84
CA PHE A 393 -4.51 5.38 -3.50
C PHE A 393 -3.03 4.99 -3.37
N PRO A 394 -2.18 5.82 -2.74
CA PRO A 394 -0.72 5.63 -2.69
C PRO A 394 -0.28 4.51 -1.73
N VAL A 395 -1.14 3.51 -1.45
CA VAL A 395 -0.90 2.45 -0.45
C VAL A 395 0.41 1.70 -0.73
N GLY A 396 0.74 1.44 -2.00
CA GLY A 396 1.98 0.75 -2.37
C GLY A 396 3.23 1.51 -1.91
N LEU A 397 3.31 2.80 -2.24
CA LEU A 397 4.45 3.64 -1.86
C LEU A 397 4.52 3.78 -0.33
N LEU A 398 3.40 4.11 0.29
CA LEU A 398 3.31 4.31 1.74
C LEU A 398 3.79 3.07 2.50
N MET A 399 3.32 1.88 2.13
CA MET A 399 3.74 0.64 2.79
C MET A 399 5.21 0.30 2.51
N ALA A 400 5.72 0.54 1.30
CA ALA A 400 7.12 0.32 0.98
C ALA A 400 8.05 1.22 1.84
N LEU A 401 7.75 2.52 1.91
CA LEU A 401 8.52 3.48 2.69
C LEU A 401 8.44 3.18 4.19
N THR A 402 7.25 2.86 4.72
CA THR A 402 7.10 2.45 6.12
C THR A 402 7.89 1.18 6.44
N ALA A 403 7.91 0.18 5.53
CA ALA A 403 8.70 -1.04 5.73
C ALA A 403 10.22 -0.77 5.76
N LEU A 404 10.71 0.11 4.89
CA LEU A 404 12.12 0.54 4.88
C LEU A 404 12.48 1.33 6.15
N ALA A 405 11.59 2.21 6.60
CA ALA A 405 11.79 2.99 7.82
C ALA A 405 11.82 2.12 9.08
N ILE A 406 10.90 1.14 9.20
CA ILE A 406 10.95 0.11 10.25
C ILE A 406 12.26 -0.68 10.18
N GLY A 407 12.66 -1.11 8.98
CA GLY A 407 13.90 -1.85 8.81
C GLY A 407 15.15 -1.04 9.18
N TYR A 408 15.17 0.26 8.94
CA TYR A 408 16.24 1.15 9.40
C TYR A 408 16.30 1.23 10.93
N ALA A 409 15.15 1.41 11.58
CA ALA A 409 15.06 1.48 13.04
C ALA A 409 15.51 0.16 13.69
N ASP A 410 15.10 -0.98 13.13
CA ASP A 410 15.48 -2.32 13.59
C ASP A 410 16.99 -2.55 13.51
N ARG A 411 17.65 -2.11 12.43
CA ARG A 411 19.10 -2.28 12.24
C ARG A 411 19.92 -1.58 13.32
N LYS A 412 19.39 -0.49 13.87
CA LYS A 412 20.09 0.28 14.90
C LYS A 412 19.94 -0.31 16.29
N LEU A 413 18.93 -1.12 16.59
CA LEU A 413 18.76 -1.74 17.92
C LEU A 413 20.08 -2.37 18.40
N PRO A 414 20.50 -2.13 19.66
CA PRO A 414 21.66 -2.85 20.18
C PRO A 414 21.32 -4.33 20.05
N ALA A 415 22.28 -5.16 19.65
CA ALA A 415 22.10 -6.59 19.83
C ALA A 415 21.69 -6.78 21.29
N GLU A 416 20.51 -7.36 21.53
CA GLU A 416 20.11 -7.72 22.88
C GLU A 416 21.28 -8.54 23.43
N PRO A 417 21.94 -8.12 24.53
CA PRO A 417 23.03 -8.89 25.08
C PRO A 417 22.48 -10.29 25.28
N ASP A 418 23.15 -11.29 24.73
CA ASP A 418 22.65 -12.65 24.68
C ASP A 418 22.55 -13.18 26.12
N VAL A 419 21.42 -12.91 26.79
CA VAL A 419 21.18 -13.33 28.18
C VAL A 419 21.12 -14.86 28.26
N SER A 420 21.10 -15.55 27.12
CA SER A 420 21.24 -17.01 27.03
C SER A 420 22.68 -17.53 27.23
N THR A 421 23.70 -16.65 27.27
CA THR A 421 25.08 -17.04 27.64
C THR A 421 25.43 -16.83 29.10
N ASN A 422 24.49 -16.38 29.94
CA ASN A 422 24.58 -16.78 31.34
C ASN A 422 24.39 -18.29 31.30
N GLY A 423 25.51 -19.01 31.44
CA GLY A 423 25.57 -20.46 31.46
C GLY A 423 24.53 -21.02 32.42
N PRO A 424 24.31 -22.34 32.42
CA PRO A 424 23.45 -22.94 33.42
C PRO A 424 23.93 -22.46 34.78
N THR A 425 23.25 -21.46 35.37
CA THR A 425 23.00 -21.43 36.79
C THR A 425 22.46 -22.82 36.99
N GLU A 426 23.32 -23.68 37.52
CA GLU A 426 22.90 -24.87 38.23
C GLU A 426 21.58 -24.47 38.84
N ARG A 427 20.49 -25.07 38.35
CA ARG A 427 19.40 -25.32 39.27
C ARG A 427 20.06 -26.20 40.32
N THR A 428 20.70 -25.58 41.30
CA THR A 428 20.63 -26.04 42.66
C THR A 428 19.14 -26.13 42.90
N THR A 429 18.60 -27.30 42.58
CA THR A 429 17.45 -27.86 43.26
C THR A 429 17.65 -27.41 44.70
N PRO A 430 16.76 -26.57 45.27
CA PRO A 430 16.87 -26.30 46.69
C PRO A 430 17.00 -27.66 47.35
N ALA A 431 18.08 -27.85 48.11
CA ALA A 431 18.27 -29.09 48.86
C ALA A 431 16.93 -29.38 49.53
N PRO A 432 16.43 -30.63 49.44
CA PRO A 432 15.19 -30.98 50.11
C PRO A 432 15.31 -30.45 51.54
N ILE A 433 14.44 -29.52 51.90
CA ILE A 433 14.31 -29.11 53.28
C ILE A 433 13.80 -30.38 53.93
N ASP A 434 14.69 -31.10 54.61
CA ASP A 434 14.36 -32.22 55.48
C ASP A 434 13.49 -31.64 56.60
N GLY A 435 12.21 -31.48 56.30
CA GLY A 435 11.19 -31.23 57.29
C GLY A 435 11.13 -32.46 58.19
N PRO A 436 10.94 -32.27 59.51
CA PRO A 436 10.78 -33.39 60.43
C PRO A 436 9.70 -34.32 59.89
N THR A 437 10.01 -35.61 59.82
CA THR A 437 9.02 -36.62 59.42
C THR A 437 7.85 -36.56 60.40
N ALA A 438 6.65 -36.93 59.95
CA ALA A 438 5.47 -36.93 60.80
C ALA A 438 5.64 -37.77 62.10
N GLU A 439 6.61 -38.68 62.13
CA GLU A 439 7.04 -39.42 63.32
C GLU A 439 7.79 -38.57 64.35
N GLU A 440 8.60 -37.59 63.95
CA GLU A 440 9.33 -36.71 64.88
C GLU A 440 8.41 -35.72 65.61
N LEU A 441 7.28 -35.36 65.01
CA LEU A 441 6.28 -34.49 65.61
C LEU A 441 5.38 -35.20 66.65
N LEU A 442 5.42 -36.54 66.71
CA LEU A 442 4.60 -37.35 67.61
C LEU A 442 5.36 -37.93 68.82
N ARG A 443 6.68 -37.71 68.94
CA ARG A 443 7.40 -38.13 70.14
C ARG A 443 7.12 -37.17 71.31
N PRO A 444 6.56 -37.66 72.44
CA PRO A 444 6.43 -36.84 73.63
C PRO A 444 7.83 -36.47 74.14
N ARG A 445 8.06 -35.17 74.31
CA ARG A 445 9.28 -34.65 74.93
C ARG A 445 9.20 -34.94 76.43
N ASN A 446 10.04 -35.86 76.91
CA ASN A 446 10.33 -36.04 78.33
C ASN A 446 11.33 -34.99 78.81
#